data_AF-A0A1J1GKE3-F1
#
_entry.id   AF-A0A1J1GKE3-F1
#
_cell.length_a   1.000
_cell.length_b   1.000
_cell.length_c   1.000
_cell.angle_alpha   90.00
_cell.angle_beta   90.00
_cell.angle_gamma   90.00
#
_symmetry.space_group_name_H-M   'P 1'
#
loop_
_entity.id
_entity.type
_entity.pdbx_description
1 polymer ?
#
loop_
_entity_poly.entity_id
_entity_poly.type
_entity_poly.pdbx_seq_one_letter_code
_entity_poly.pdbx_strand_id
1 'polypeptide(L)'
;MNMKNYSTHLDLNREGITKKRICAIPILLKLFTMLYLIFLFFLLECLSKQEILCIYVIKFNKDHLRILAEMELKDNDNLAHIDTLSESFFEFLKKEEISLKSRAFQKWEEMCFFEYIRCSLHGRSWEEDKFQKWYDQMQRDIDDFRANAVDEYKKLKENSSTDEECSKFFIMKKKEWTKYKDSTYKLFKKYVKDCKKEWDKKRNKKKTKSGMGNKMKGKPRARRETK
;
A
#
# COMPACT_ATOMS: atom_id res chain seq x y z
N MET A 1 86.29 -70.59 103.77
CA MET A 1 86.36 -69.84 105.04
C MET A 1 86.94 -68.46 104.73
N ASN A 2 86.10 -67.40 104.73
CA ASN A 2 86.45 -65.96 104.53
C ASN A 2 87.23 -65.63 103.22
N MET A 3 87.41 -64.40 102.69
CA MET A 3 86.76 -63.07 102.65
C MET A 3 87.46 -62.31 101.47
N LYS A 4 86.97 -61.26 100.78
CA LYS A 4 85.78 -60.38 100.85
C LYS A 4 85.52 -59.79 99.44
N ASN A 5 84.41 -59.09 99.21
CA ASN A 5 84.20 -58.25 98.00
C ASN A 5 85.17 -57.05 97.94
N TYR A 6 85.45 -56.53 96.74
CA TYR A 6 85.24 -55.11 96.41
C TYR A 6 84.82 -54.95 94.94
N SER A 7 84.14 -53.84 94.64
CA SER A 7 83.40 -53.55 93.40
C SER A 7 83.99 -52.33 92.68
N THR A 8 83.83 -52.23 91.36
CA THR A 8 83.66 -50.93 90.68
C THR A 8 82.94 -51.05 89.32
N HIS A 9 81.78 -50.37 89.22
CA HIS A 9 81.03 -49.89 88.02
C HIS A 9 80.54 -50.91 86.95
N LEU A 10 79.26 -50.97 86.53
CA LEU A 10 78.29 -49.96 86.02
C LEU A 10 78.81 -49.27 84.73
N ASP A 11 78.06 -49.12 83.64
CA ASP A 11 76.67 -49.48 83.29
C ASP A 11 76.53 -49.42 81.75
N LEU A 12 75.62 -50.18 81.10
CA LEU A 12 75.16 -49.89 79.72
C LEU A 12 73.92 -50.72 79.31
N ASN A 13 72.74 -50.11 79.51
CA ASN A 13 71.42 -50.47 78.97
C ASN A 13 71.32 -50.22 77.44
N ARG A 14 70.28 -50.59 76.65
CA ARG A 14 69.16 -51.59 76.68
C ARG A 14 68.19 -51.26 75.53
N GLU A 15 67.56 -52.26 74.89
CA GLU A 15 66.36 -52.15 73.98
C GLU A 15 66.52 -51.30 72.68
N GLY A 16 65.67 -51.40 71.63
CA GLY A 16 64.44 -52.19 71.44
C GLY A 16 63.90 -52.14 69.98
N ILE A 17 62.79 -52.86 69.73
CA ILE A 17 62.21 -53.17 68.39
C ILE A 17 61.16 -52.13 67.94
N THR A 18 60.96 -51.85 66.63
CA THR A 18 59.63 -51.77 65.95
C THR A 18 59.66 -51.45 64.44
N LYS A 19 58.69 -51.99 63.69
CA LYS A 19 58.41 -51.67 62.26
C LYS A 19 57.68 -50.33 62.12
N LYS A 20 57.94 -49.58 61.04
CA LYS A 20 57.12 -48.43 60.61
C LYS A 20 56.89 -48.44 59.09
N ARG A 21 55.64 -48.64 58.65
CA ARG A 21 55.21 -48.40 57.25
C ARG A 21 55.13 -46.89 57.06
N ILE A 22 55.98 -46.31 56.21
CA ILE A 22 55.92 -44.88 55.89
C ILE A 22 55.16 -44.72 54.56
N CYS A 23 53.94 -44.18 54.63
CA CYS A 23 53.20 -43.73 53.44
C CYS A 23 53.83 -42.44 52.89
N ALA A 24 55.02 -42.56 52.30
CA ALA A 24 55.60 -41.50 51.49
C ALA A 24 54.87 -41.51 50.13
N ILE A 25 53.84 -40.67 49.99
CA ILE A 25 53.30 -40.33 48.67
C ILE A 25 54.48 -39.81 47.83
N PRO A 26 54.86 -40.49 46.73
CA PRO A 26 56.05 -40.12 45.99
C PRO A 26 55.89 -38.71 45.43
N ILE A 27 56.99 -37.94 45.42
CA ILE A 27 57.01 -36.54 44.96
C ILE A 27 56.45 -36.42 43.53
N LEU A 28 56.65 -37.45 42.71
CA LEU A 28 56.06 -37.61 41.38
C LEU A 28 54.53 -37.56 41.38
N LEU A 29 53.84 -38.17 42.36
CA LEU A 29 52.38 -38.13 42.43
C LEU A 29 51.88 -36.71 42.77
N LYS A 30 52.61 -35.97 43.63
CA LYS A 30 52.29 -34.57 43.92
C LYS A 30 52.46 -33.68 42.68
N LEU A 31 53.58 -33.82 41.98
CA LEU A 31 53.82 -33.13 40.70
C LEU A 31 52.73 -33.47 39.66
N PHE A 32 52.37 -34.74 39.54
CA PHE A 32 51.30 -35.19 38.65
C PHE A 32 49.95 -34.57 39.03
N THR A 33 49.58 -34.54 40.32
CA THR A 33 48.32 -33.89 40.75
C THR A 33 48.32 -32.39 40.50
N MET A 34 49.45 -31.68 40.66
CA MET A 34 49.53 -30.25 40.36
C MET A 34 49.40 -29.97 38.86
N LEU A 35 50.10 -30.74 38.02
CA LEU A 35 49.99 -30.63 36.56
C LEU A 35 48.59 -30.99 36.05
N TYR A 36 47.97 -32.03 36.62
CA TYR A 36 46.60 -32.44 36.29
C TYR A 36 45.58 -31.36 36.67
N LEU A 37 45.73 -30.70 37.83
CA LEU A 37 44.88 -29.58 38.23
C LEU A 37 45.06 -28.37 37.29
N ILE A 38 46.30 -28.00 36.93
CA ILE A 38 46.56 -26.92 35.96
C ILE A 38 45.91 -27.22 34.60
N PHE A 39 46.03 -28.46 34.13
CA PHE A 39 45.41 -28.91 32.88
C PHE A 39 43.87 -28.90 32.95
N LEU A 40 43.28 -29.32 34.08
CA LEU A 40 41.83 -29.21 34.32
C LEU A 40 41.35 -27.75 34.31
N PHE A 41 42.06 -26.83 34.97
CA PHE A 41 41.72 -25.41 34.96
C PHE A 41 41.80 -24.82 33.54
N PHE A 42 42.81 -25.20 32.75
CA PHE A 42 42.93 -24.80 31.35
C PHE A 42 41.76 -25.32 30.50
N LEU A 43 41.36 -26.59 30.66
CA LEU A 43 40.21 -27.16 29.95
C LEU A 43 38.88 -26.49 30.35
N LEU A 44 38.69 -26.20 31.63
CA LEU A 44 37.54 -25.43 32.14
C LEU A 44 37.48 -24.03 31.53
N GLU A 45 38.60 -23.32 31.46
CA GLU A 45 38.66 -21.99 30.84
C GLU A 45 38.36 -22.04 29.33
N CYS A 46 38.87 -23.05 28.62
CA CYS A 46 38.53 -23.29 27.21
C CYS A 46 37.04 -23.58 27.00
N LEU A 47 36.45 -24.47 27.82
CA LEU A 47 35.02 -24.80 27.75
C LEU A 47 34.14 -23.58 28.04
N SER A 48 34.44 -22.80 29.08
CA SER A 48 33.70 -21.58 29.41
C SER A 48 33.78 -20.53 28.30
N LYS A 49 34.95 -20.34 27.66
CA LYS A 49 35.08 -19.45 26.50
C LYS A 49 34.25 -19.93 25.32
N GLN A 50 34.25 -21.23 25.03
CA GLN A 50 33.47 -21.82 23.94
C GLN A 50 31.96 -21.68 24.20
N GLU A 51 31.49 -21.94 25.42
CA GLU A 51 30.08 -21.79 25.80
C GLU A 51 29.59 -20.35 25.67
N ILE A 52 30.37 -19.37 26.16
CA ILE A 52 30.08 -17.93 25.99
C ILE A 52 29.98 -17.56 24.51
N LEU A 53 30.87 -18.09 23.67
CA LEU A 53 30.89 -17.81 22.23
C LEU A 53 29.67 -18.43 21.52
N CYS A 54 29.27 -19.65 21.90
CA CYS A 54 28.04 -20.29 21.43
C CYS A 54 26.78 -19.51 21.86
N ILE A 55 26.69 -19.06 23.12
CA ILE A 55 25.59 -18.22 23.62
C ILE A 55 25.53 -16.90 22.83
N TYR A 56 26.68 -16.27 22.56
CA TYR A 56 26.74 -15.04 21.79
C TYR A 56 26.29 -15.24 20.34
N VAL A 57 26.72 -16.30 19.66
CA VAL A 57 26.30 -16.62 18.28
C VAL A 57 24.81 -16.95 18.21
N ILE A 58 24.27 -17.74 19.16
CA ILE A 58 22.82 -18.03 19.24
C ILE A 58 22.02 -16.75 19.48
N LYS A 59 22.50 -15.87 20.37
CA LYS A 59 21.85 -14.58 20.64
C LYS A 59 21.91 -13.64 19.43
N PHE A 60 23.06 -13.51 18.78
CA PHE A 60 23.23 -12.71 17.57
C PHE A 60 22.30 -13.21 16.46
N ASN A 61 22.26 -14.51 16.20
CA ASN A 61 21.35 -15.08 15.20
C ASN A 61 19.88 -14.83 15.56
N LYS A 62 19.50 -14.94 16.85
CA LYS A 62 18.13 -14.65 17.29
C LYS A 62 17.76 -13.17 17.14
N ASP A 63 18.64 -12.26 17.53
CA ASP A 63 18.41 -10.82 17.40
C ASP A 63 18.40 -10.39 15.92
N HIS A 64 19.27 -10.97 15.07
CA HIS A 64 19.29 -10.74 13.62
C HIS A 64 18.03 -11.27 12.93
N LEU A 65 17.58 -12.49 13.27
CA LEU A 65 16.32 -13.04 12.75
C LEU A 65 15.10 -12.23 13.21
N ARG A 66 15.10 -11.70 14.45
CA ARG A 66 14.06 -10.77 14.91
C ARG A 66 14.06 -9.49 14.05
N ILE A 67 15.23 -8.88 13.85
CA ILE A 67 15.37 -7.64 13.05
C ILE A 67 14.89 -7.86 11.60
N LEU A 68 15.21 -9.01 10.98
CA LEU A 68 14.69 -9.35 9.65
C LEU A 68 13.16 -9.50 9.66
N ALA A 69 12.59 -10.22 10.63
CA ALA A 69 11.15 -10.40 10.74
C ALA A 69 10.40 -9.08 11.02
N GLU A 70 10.98 -8.18 11.82
CA GLU A 70 10.46 -6.83 12.06
C GLU A 70 10.49 -5.96 10.78
N MET A 71 11.53 -6.09 9.94
CA MET A 71 11.59 -5.42 8.63
C MET A 71 10.55 -6.00 7.65
N GLU A 72 10.47 -7.33 7.51
CA GLU A 72 9.50 -7.99 6.64
C GLU A 72 8.05 -7.67 7.02
N LEU A 73 7.73 -7.64 8.33
CA LEU A 73 6.41 -7.27 8.81
C LEU A 73 6.08 -5.81 8.50
N LYS A 74 7.04 -4.89 8.68
CA LYS A 74 6.88 -3.47 8.33
C LYS A 74 6.68 -3.26 6.82
N ASP A 75 7.40 -4.01 5.97
CA ASP A 75 7.25 -3.93 4.52
C ASP A 75 5.89 -4.49 4.06
N ASN A 76 5.39 -5.56 4.69
CA ASN A 76 4.03 -6.07 4.46
C ASN A 76 2.95 -5.07 4.89
N ASP A 77 3.08 -4.41 6.05
CA ASP A 77 2.15 -3.37 6.51
C ASP A 77 2.13 -2.17 5.53
N ASN A 78 3.30 -1.74 5.05
CA ASN A 78 3.41 -0.68 4.03
C ASN A 78 2.69 -1.06 2.73
N LEU A 79 2.88 -2.30 2.24
CA LEU A 79 2.22 -2.80 1.02
C LEU A 79 0.70 -2.82 1.17
N ALA A 80 0.18 -3.30 2.31
CA ALA A 80 -1.26 -3.32 2.60
C ALA A 80 -1.87 -1.91 2.65
N HIS A 81 -1.16 -0.93 3.22
CA HIS A 81 -1.60 0.47 3.25
C HIS A 81 -1.61 1.09 1.84
N ILE A 82 -0.56 0.85 1.04
CA ILE A 82 -0.43 1.33 -0.35
C ILE A 82 -1.58 0.79 -1.24
N ASP A 83 -1.92 -0.48 -1.13
CA ASP A 83 -3.03 -1.05 -1.90
C ASP A 83 -4.40 -0.51 -1.43
N THR A 84 -4.58 -0.26 -0.11
CA THR A 84 -5.75 0.42 0.45
C THR A 84 -5.91 1.86 -0.08
N LEU A 85 -4.82 2.62 -0.20
CA LEU A 85 -4.83 3.97 -0.79
C LEU A 85 -5.28 3.95 -2.25
N SER A 86 -4.82 2.95 -3.01
CA SER A 86 -5.20 2.75 -4.42
C SER A 86 -6.69 2.46 -4.57
N GLU A 87 -7.23 1.52 -3.79
CA GLU A 87 -8.65 1.19 -3.78
C GLU A 87 -9.52 2.41 -3.39
N SER A 88 -9.15 3.10 -2.31
CA SER A 88 -9.80 4.34 -1.87
C SER A 88 -9.83 5.43 -2.94
N PHE A 89 -8.77 5.53 -3.76
CA PHE A 89 -8.72 6.46 -4.88
C PHE A 89 -9.66 6.07 -6.03
N PHE A 90 -9.71 4.80 -6.43
CA PHE A 90 -10.61 4.36 -7.49
C PHE A 90 -12.08 4.37 -7.08
N GLU A 91 -12.39 4.09 -5.81
CA GLU A 91 -13.72 4.35 -5.25
C GLU A 91 -14.12 5.82 -5.36
N PHE A 92 -13.22 6.73 -4.98
CA PHE A 92 -13.44 8.18 -5.09
C PHE A 92 -13.72 8.59 -6.53
N LEU A 93 -12.91 8.15 -7.50
CA LEU A 93 -13.12 8.44 -8.92
C LEU A 93 -14.50 7.96 -9.40
N LYS A 94 -14.87 6.71 -9.07
CA LYS A 94 -16.17 6.14 -9.43
C LYS A 94 -17.34 6.94 -8.86
N LYS A 95 -17.28 7.33 -7.58
CA LYS A 95 -18.31 8.16 -6.92
C LYS A 95 -18.44 9.54 -7.59
N GLU A 96 -17.32 10.14 -7.97
CA GLU A 96 -17.28 11.46 -8.60
C GLU A 96 -17.69 11.43 -10.09
N GLU A 97 -17.35 10.38 -10.83
CA GLU A 97 -17.82 10.12 -12.19
C GLU A 97 -19.36 10.05 -12.23
N ILE A 98 -19.95 9.27 -11.31
CA ILE A 98 -21.41 9.16 -11.15
C ILE A 98 -22.02 10.54 -10.84
N SER A 99 -21.39 11.33 -9.97
CA SER A 99 -21.81 12.69 -9.64
C SER A 99 -21.79 13.63 -10.85
N LEU A 100 -20.71 13.60 -11.65
CA LEU A 100 -20.59 14.39 -12.89
C LEU A 100 -21.66 13.99 -13.92
N LYS A 101 -21.82 12.69 -14.17
CA LYS A 101 -22.82 12.13 -15.09
C LYS A 101 -24.24 12.53 -14.68
N SER A 102 -24.60 12.31 -13.41
CA SER A 102 -25.93 12.66 -12.86
C SER A 102 -26.24 14.14 -12.99
N ARG A 103 -25.28 15.01 -12.64
CA ARG A 103 -25.43 16.47 -12.71
C ARG A 103 -25.54 16.99 -14.16
N ALA A 104 -24.81 16.38 -15.09
CA ALA A 104 -24.90 16.71 -16.50
C ALA A 104 -26.24 16.23 -17.08
N PHE A 105 -26.63 14.99 -16.81
CA PHE A 105 -27.91 14.41 -17.24
C PHE A 105 -29.10 15.24 -16.76
N GLN A 106 -29.19 15.56 -15.46
CA GLN A 106 -30.25 16.42 -14.92
C GLN A 106 -30.38 17.74 -15.70
N LYS A 107 -29.25 18.37 -16.04
CA LYS A 107 -29.25 19.65 -16.75
C LYS A 107 -29.54 19.52 -18.25
N TRP A 108 -29.31 18.35 -18.84
CA TRP A 108 -29.79 17.97 -20.17
C TRP A 108 -31.31 17.77 -20.17
N GLU A 109 -31.82 16.97 -19.24
CA GLU A 109 -33.25 16.69 -19.03
C GLU A 109 -34.07 17.98 -18.91
N GLU A 110 -33.65 18.90 -18.04
CA GLU A 110 -34.27 20.23 -17.90
C GLU A 110 -34.41 20.94 -19.26
N MET A 111 -33.33 20.95 -20.06
CA MET A 111 -33.31 21.63 -21.35
C MET A 111 -34.23 20.95 -22.37
N CYS A 112 -34.22 19.62 -22.44
CA CYS A 112 -35.07 18.84 -23.33
C CYS A 112 -36.56 18.95 -22.99
N PHE A 113 -36.88 18.99 -21.70
CA PHE A 113 -38.24 19.17 -21.18
C PHE A 113 -38.77 20.58 -21.50
N PHE A 114 -38.09 21.64 -21.05
CA PHE A 114 -38.60 23.01 -21.22
C PHE A 114 -38.66 23.49 -22.67
N GLU A 115 -37.84 22.93 -23.58
CA GLU A 115 -37.89 23.26 -25.01
C GLU A 115 -38.75 22.32 -25.86
N TYR A 116 -39.47 21.38 -25.22
CA TYR A 116 -40.38 20.44 -25.88
C TYR A 116 -39.71 19.64 -27.00
N ILE A 117 -38.43 19.30 -26.83
CA ILE A 117 -37.61 18.64 -27.86
C ILE A 117 -38.21 17.28 -28.23
N ARG A 118 -38.55 16.48 -27.21
CA ARG A 118 -39.07 15.10 -27.36
C ARG A 118 -40.45 15.00 -28.02
N CYS A 119 -41.19 16.11 -28.14
CA CYS A 119 -42.54 16.14 -28.72
C CYS A 119 -42.57 15.88 -30.24
N SER A 120 -41.43 15.63 -30.89
CA SER A 120 -41.36 15.23 -32.31
C SER A 120 -40.30 14.14 -32.53
N LEU A 121 -40.50 13.28 -33.54
CA LEU A 121 -39.51 12.27 -33.95
C LEU A 121 -38.14 12.89 -34.27
N HIS A 122 -38.15 14.01 -35.02
CA HIS A 122 -36.93 14.75 -35.34
C HIS A 122 -36.22 15.32 -34.10
N GLY A 123 -36.97 15.72 -33.07
CA GLY A 123 -36.38 16.22 -31.83
C GLY A 123 -35.80 15.12 -30.97
N ARG A 124 -36.44 13.94 -30.90
CA ARG A 124 -35.88 12.74 -30.25
C ARG A 124 -34.55 12.31 -30.88
N SER A 125 -34.50 12.15 -32.19
CA SER A 125 -33.23 11.82 -32.89
C SER A 125 -32.18 12.92 -32.73
N TRP A 126 -32.55 14.21 -32.82
CA TRP A 126 -31.59 15.30 -32.58
C TRP A 126 -31.05 15.30 -31.15
N GLU A 127 -31.88 14.96 -30.17
CA GLU A 127 -31.47 14.88 -28.77
C GLU A 127 -30.47 13.73 -28.57
N GLU A 128 -30.78 12.55 -29.09
CA GLU A 128 -29.95 11.35 -29.05
C GLU A 128 -28.56 11.63 -29.65
N ASP A 129 -28.51 12.13 -30.89
CA ASP A 129 -27.27 12.54 -31.58
C ASP A 129 -26.41 13.50 -30.73
N LYS A 130 -27.07 14.47 -30.07
CA LYS A 130 -26.40 15.55 -29.32
C LYS A 130 -25.96 15.11 -27.93
N PHE A 131 -26.74 14.28 -27.26
CA PHE A 131 -26.38 13.76 -25.94
C PHE A 131 -25.28 12.71 -26.07
N GLN A 132 -25.45 11.74 -26.97
CA GLN A 132 -24.47 10.67 -27.21
C GLN A 132 -23.10 11.24 -27.55
N LYS A 133 -23.03 12.19 -28.49
CA LYS A 133 -21.76 12.85 -28.86
C LYS A 133 -21.04 13.51 -27.69
N TRP A 134 -21.77 14.11 -26.75
CA TRP A 134 -21.16 14.71 -25.55
C TRP A 134 -20.76 13.64 -24.54
N TYR A 135 -21.64 12.66 -24.30
CA TYR A 135 -21.41 11.56 -23.38
C TYR A 135 -20.17 10.74 -23.78
N ASP A 136 -20.05 10.38 -25.06
CA ASP A 136 -18.91 9.62 -25.58
C ASP A 136 -17.58 10.36 -25.40
N GLN A 137 -17.57 11.69 -25.58
CA GLN A 137 -16.36 12.48 -25.36
C GLN A 137 -16.00 12.53 -23.89
N MET A 138 -16.96 12.83 -23.02
CA MET A 138 -16.77 12.85 -21.57
C MET A 138 -16.32 11.46 -21.06
N GLN A 139 -16.88 10.37 -21.58
CA GLN A 139 -16.49 9.02 -21.20
C GLN A 139 -15.03 8.71 -21.59
N ARG A 140 -14.64 9.01 -22.84
CA ARG A 140 -13.24 8.87 -23.27
C ARG A 140 -12.27 9.66 -22.40
N ASP A 141 -12.56 10.95 -22.16
CA ASP A 141 -11.70 11.80 -21.32
C ASP A 141 -11.52 11.23 -19.88
N ILE A 142 -12.56 10.59 -19.33
CA ILE A 142 -12.54 9.97 -18.00
C ILE A 142 -11.76 8.65 -18.01
N ASP A 143 -11.96 7.82 -19.03
CA ASP A 143 -11.23 6.56 -19.20
C ASP A 143 -9.74 6.82 -19.44
N ASP A 144 -9.39 7.83 -20.25
CA ASP A 144 -8.02 8.31 -20.46
C ASP A 144 -7.41 8.82 -19.15
N PHE A 145 -8.13 9.62 -18.36
CA PHE A 145 -7.64 10.06 -17.04
C PHE A 145 -7.36 8.87 -16.11
N ARG A 146 -8.26 7.88 -16.10
CA ARG A 146 -8.12 6.68 -15.27
C ARG A 146 -6.94 5.82 -15.72
N ALA A 147 -6.75 5.61 -17.03
CA ALA A 147 -5.62 4.87 -17.58
C ALA A 147 -4.29 5.55 -17.23
N ASN A 148 -4.18 6.87 -17.46
CA ASN A 148 -2.99 7.64 -17.09
C ASN A 148 -2.69 7.56 -15.59
N ALA A 149 -3.70 7.67 -14.72
CA ALA A 149 -3.51 7.53 -13.27
C ALA A 149 -3.03 6.13 -12.86
N VAL A 150 -3.51 5.07 -13.51
CA VAL A 150 -3.02 3.69 -13.30
C VAL A 150 -1.57 3.55 -13.74
N ASP A 151 -1.20 4.05 -14.91
CA ASP A 151 0.14 3.85 -15.46
C ASP A 151 1.20 4.74 -14.80
N GLU A 152 0.85 5.95 -14.36
CA GLU A 152 1.70 6.76 -13.48
C GLU A 152 1.91 6.07 -12.11
N TYR A 153 0.87 5.47 -11.54
CA TYR A 153 0.94 4.77 -10.26
C TYR A 153 1.80 3.50 -10.34
N LYS A 154 1.70 2.70 -11.42
CA LYS A 154 2.59 1.54 -11.65
C LYS A 154 4.05 1.97 -11.68
N LYS A 155 4.38 3.01 -12.46
CA LYS A 155 5.74 3.56 -12.54
C LYS A 155 6.24 4.08 -11.19
N LEU A 156 5.36 4.64 -10.38
CA LEU A 156 5.70 5.05 -9.01
C LEU A 156 6.06 3.83 -8.15
N LYS A 157 5.23 2.79 -8.15
CA LYS A 157 5.43 1.53 -7.40
C LYS A 157 6.69 0.77 -7.87
N GLU A 158 6.99 0.76 -9.16
CA GLU A 158 8.19 0.14 -9.75
C GLU A 158 9.50 0.83 -9.32
N ASN A 159 9.47 2.13 -9.02
CA ASN A 159 10.65 2.90 -8.59
C ASN A 159 10.91 2.81 -7.07
N SER A 160 10.34 1.82 -6.37
CA SER A 160 10.46 1.63 -4.91
C SER A 160 10.01 2.85 -4.10
N SER A 161 8.92 3.49 -4.52
CA SER A 161 8.35 4.67 -3.85
C SER A 161 7.92 4.38 -2.40
N THR A 162 8.15 5.34 -1.52
CA THR A 162 7.67 5.33 -0.14
C THR A 162 6.15 5.52 -0.05
N ASP A 163 5.55 5.10 1.07
CA ASP A 163 4.12 5.32 1.34
C ASP A 163 3.72 6.82 1.33
N GLU A 164 4.62 7.69 1.78
CA GLU A 164 4.38 9.14 1.77
C GLU A 164 4.31 9.69 0.33
N GLU A 165 5.10 9.14 -0.60
CA GLU A 165 5.06 9.49 -2.02
C GLU A 165 3.78 8.97 -2.70
N CYS A 166 3.37 7.74 -2.40
CA CYS A 166 2.08 7.19 -2.83
C CYS A 166 0.90 8.05 -2.34
N SER A 167 0.93 8.43 -1.06
CA SER A 167 -0.06 9.33 -0.46
C SER A 167 -0.10 10.70 -1.14
N LYS A 168 1.05 11.32 -1.38
CA LYS A 168 1.16 12.61 -2.11
C LYS A 168 0.63 12.50 -3.53
N PHE A 169 0.95 11.41 -4.24
CA PHE A 169 0.45 11.13 -5.59
C PHE A 169 -1.08 11.08 -5.64
N PHE A 170 -1.73 10.29 -4.77
CA PHE A 170 -3.20 10.20 -4.77
C PHE A 170 -3.86 11.52 -4.36
N ILE A 171 -3.28 12.30 -3.44
CA ILE A 171 -3.76 13.65 -3.11
C ILE A 171 -3.66 14.59 -4.32
N MET A 172 -2.57 14.51 -5.09
CA MET A 172 -2.39 15.29 -6.33
C MET A 172 -3.43 14.89 -7.38
N LYS A 173 -3.61 13.59 -7.65
CA LYS A 173 -4.60 13.08 -8.62
C LYS A 173 -6.04 13.44 -8.24
N LYS A 174 -6.41 13.41 -6.95
CA LYS A 174 -7.71 13.91 -6.46
C LYS A 174 -7.92 15.41 -6.78
N LYS A 175 -6.88 16.24 -6.70
CA LYS A 175 -6.93 17.67 -7.08
C LYS A 175 -7.02 17.87 -8.59
N GLU A 176 -6.27 17.11 -9.38
CA GLU A 176 -6.34 17.13 -10.85
C GLU A 176 -7.75 16.76 -11.34
N TRP A 177 -8.29 15.65 -10.84
CA TRP A 177 -9.65 15.21 -11.13
C TRP A 177 -10.71 16.27 -10.78
N THR A 178 -10.58 16.91 -9.60
CA THR A 178 -11.51 17.97 -9.19
C THR A 178 -11.51 19.15 -10.18
N LYS A 179 -10.31 19.56 -10.64
CA LYS A 179 -10.17 20.61 -11.68
C LYS A 179 -10.78 20.18 -13.01
N TYR A 180 -10.55 18.94 -13.44
CA TYR A 180 -11.15 18.35 -14.64
C TYR A 180 -12.68 18.39 -14.55
N LYS A 181 -13.27 17.83 -13.49
CA LYS A 181 -14.72 17.79 -13.24
C LYS A 181 -15.37 19.16 -13.35
N ASP A 182 -14.80 20.17 -12.70
CA ASP A 182 -15.30 21.55 -12.73
C ASP A 182 -15.17 22.21 -14.10
N SER A 183 -14.08 21.93 -14.84
CA SER A 183 -13.88 22.41 -16.21
C SER A 183 -14.89 21.78 -17.18
N THR A 184 -14.99 20.45 -17.17
CA THR A 184 -15.92 19.67 -18.00
C THR A 184 -17.37 20.07 -17.75
N TYR A 185 -17.77 20.27 -16.49
CA TYR A 185 -19.13 20.74 -16.19
C TYR A 185 -19.39 22.21 -16.61
N LYS A 186 -18.38 23.09 -16.58
CA LYS A 186 -18.48 24.45 -17.16
C LYS A 186 -18.63 24.41 -18.68
N LEU A 187 -17.85 23.56 -19.36
CA LEU A 187 -17.94 23.35 -20.81
C LEU A 187 -19.31 22.76 -21.20
N PHE A 188 -19.79 21.77 -20.45
CA PHE A 188 -21.11 21.19 -20.66
C PHE A 188 -22.24 22.22 -20.49
N LYS A 189 -22.20 23.08 -19.45
CA LYS A 189 -23.15 24.19 -19.31
C LYS A 189 -23.16 25.14 -20.52
N LYS A 190 -22.01 25.36 -21.17
CA LYS A 190 -21.91 26.14 -22.42
C LYS A 190 -22.52 25.35 -23.59
N TYR A 191 -22.18 24.07 -23.72
CA TYR A 191 -22.74 23.17 -24.72
C TYR A 191 -24.28 23.12 -24.68
N VAL A 192 -24.89 22.98 -23.50
CA VAL A 192 -26.36 23.00 -23.32
C VAL A 192 -26.98 24.34 -23.79
N LYS A 193 -26.35 25.47 -23.45
CA LYS A 193 -26.81 26.80 -23.91
C LYS A 193 -26.75 26.93 -25.44
N ASP A 194 -25.72 26.40 -26.06
CA ASP A 194 -25.54 26.49 -27.51
C ASP A 194 -26.46 25.50 -28.25
N CYS A 195 -26.71 24.32 -27.68
CA CYS A 195 -27.74 23.38 -28.15
C CYS A 195 -29.15 23.99 -28.11
N LYS A 196 -29.53 24.67 -27.02
CA LYS A 196 -30.79 25.41 -26.93
C LYS A 196 -30.93 26.45 -28.04
N LYS A 197 -29.89 27.27 -28.27
CA LYS A 197 -29.88 28.26 -29.37
C LYS A 197 -29.98 27.61 -30.76
N GLU A 198 -29.37 26.45 -30.97
CA GLU A 198 -29.50 25.68 -32.22
C GLU A 198 -30.95 25.22 -32.43
N TRP A 199 -31.57 24.67 -31.38
CA TRP A 199 -32.94 24.18 -31.41
C TRP A 199 -33.95 25.30 -31.68
N ASP A 200 -33.82 26.45 -31.01
CA ASP A 200 -34.62 27.65 -31.24
C ASP A 200 -34.60 28.10 -32.72
N LYS A 201 -33.39 28.13 -33.32
CA LYS A 201 -33.23 28.47 -34.74
C LYS A 201 -33.93 27.46 -35.65
N LYS A 202 -33.89 26.16 -35.34
CA LYS A 202 -34.61 25.12 -36.10
C LYS A 202 -36.13 25.27 -35.96
N ARG A 203 -36.64 25.51 -34.75
CA ARG A 203 -38.05 25.75 -34.44
C ARG A 203 -38.60 26.96 -35.21
N ASN A 204 -37.88 28.07 -35.20
CA ASN A 204 -38.31 29.30 -35.87
C ASN A 204 -38.27 29.19 -37.40
N LYS A 205 -37.27 28.50 -37.98
CA LYS A 205 -37.23 28.19 -39.43
C LYS A 205 -38.39 27.31 -39.89
N LYS A 206 -38.88 26.37 -39.06
CA LYS A 206 -40.07 25.57 -39.37
C LYS A 206 -41.34 26.44 -39.40
N LYS A 207 -41.53 27.34 -38.42
CA LYS A 207 -42.66 28.27 -38.36
C LYS A 207 -42.75 29.20 -39.58
N THR A 208 -41.63 29.71 -40.09
CA THR A 208 -41.62 30.55 -41.30
C THR A 208 -42.01 29.77 -42.55
N LYS A 209 -41.50 28.53 -42.71
CA LYS A 209 -41.87 27.66 -43.84
C LYS A 209 -43.35 27.25 -43.81
N SER A 210 -43.92 26.93 -42.65
CA SER A 210 -45.35 26.62 -42.54
C SER A 210 -46.24 27.84 -42.80
N GLY A 211 -45.81 29.04 -42.41
CA GLY A 211 -46.54 30.29 -42.68
C GLY A 211 -46.64 30.65 -44.16
N MET A 212 -45.64 30.30 -44.97
CA MET A 212 -45.69 30.52 -46.43
C MET A 212 -46.63 29.54 -47.15
N GLY A 213 -46.76 28.31 -46.67
CA GLY A 213 -47.62 27.29 -47.30
C GLY A 213 -49.11 27.64 -47.36
N ASN A 214 -49.61 28.42 -46.39
CA ASN A 214 -51.03 28.79 -46.31
C ASN A 214 -51.41 30.03 -47.15
N LYS A 215 -50.46 30.76 -47.74
CA LYS A 215 -50.77 31.96 -48.55
C LYS A 215 -51.03 31.70 -50.05
N MET A 216 -50.91 30.47 -50.53
CA MET A 216 -51.09 30.13 -51.96
C MET A 216 -52.39 29.39 -52.33
N LYS A 217 -53.30 29.12 -51.37
CA LYS A 217 -54.61 28.50 -51.63
C LYS A 217 -55.78 29.48 -51.49
N GLY A 218 -55.74 30.55 -52.27
CA GLY A 218 -56.76 31.61 -52.30
C GLY A 218 -57.14 32.05 -53.72
N LYS A 219 -57.38 31.10 -54.63
CA LYS A 219 -57.82 31.41 -56.01
C LYS A 219 -59.33 31.74 -55.97
N PRO A 220 -59.79 32.92 -56.42
CA PRO A 220 -61.21 33.28 -56.33
C PRO A 220 -62.07 32.32 -57.16
N ARG A 221 -63.13 31.79 -56.55
CA ARG A 221 -64.11 30.95 -57.25
C ARG A 221 -65.05 31.88 -58.03
N ALA A 222 -64.92 31.89 -59.36
CA ALA A 222 -65.75 32.75 -60.21
C ALA A 222 -67.24 32.45 -59.99
N ARG A 223 -68.01 33.50 -59.69
CA ARG A 223 -69.47 33.46 -59.55
C ARG A 223 -70.07 33.26 -60.94
N ARG A 224 -70.69 32.10 -61.20
CA ARG A 224 -71.57 31.94 -62.37
C ARG A 224 -72.91 32.55 -62.02
N GLU A 225 -73.26 33.61 -62.74
CA GLU A 225 -74.64 34.05 -62.86
C GLU A 225 -75.29 33.24 -63.99
N THR A 226 -76.48 32.70 -63.73
CA THR A 226 -77.39 32.18 -64.76
C THR A 226 -78.72 32.88 -64.57
N LYS A 227 -79.25 33.39 -65.69
CA LYS A 227 -80.60 33.93 -65.81
C LYS A 227 -81.64 32.82 -65.68
#